data_AF-A0A165SRF0-F1
#
_entry.id   AF-A0A165SRF0-F1
#
_cell.length_a   1.000
_cell.length_b   1.000
_cell.length_c   1.000
_cell.angle_alpha   90.00
_cell.angle_beta   90.00
_cell.angle_gamma   90.00
#
_symmetry.space_group_name_H-M   'P 1'
#
loop_
_entity.id
_entity.type
_entity.pdbx_description
1 polymer ?
#
loop_
_entity_poly.entity_id
_entity_poly.type
_entity_poly.pdbx_seq_one_letter_code
_entity_poly.pdbx_strand_id
1 'polypeptide(L)' 'MALTGGALVVKVRGGEPPFTWLANGAPVLLADRAREAAIPLDGPGFVTLSVIDARGRSAAVTVALR' A
#
# COMPACT_ATOMS: atom_id res chain seq x y z
N MET A 1 16.54 10.62 15.46
CA MET A 1 15.88 10.42 14.16
C MET A 1 16.04 8.95 13.80
N ALA A 2 15.08 8.10 14.15
CA ALA A 2 15.16 6.67 13.88
C ALA A 2 14.23 6.36 12.69
N LEU A 3 14.81 6.14 11.52
CA LEU A 3 14.14 5.47 10.40
C LEU A 3 14.57 4.00 10.45
N THR A 4 13.97 3.22 11.34
CA THR A 4 13.94 1.77 11.16
C THR A 4 12.61 1.46 10.48
N GLY A 5 12.51 1.82 9.20
CA GLY A 5 11.36 1.53 8.36
C GLY A 5 11.65 0.30 7.51
N GLY A 6 10.88 -0.76 7.69
CA GLY A 6 10.84 -1.87 6.75
C GLY A 6 10.01 -1.51 5.53
N ALA A 7 10.14 -2.27 4.45
CA ALA A 7 9.22 -2.21 3.33
C ALA A 7 8.24 -3.39 3.40
N LEU A 8 6.95 -3.10 3.28
CA LEU A 8 5.94 -4.14 3.09
C LEU A 8 5.77 -4.39 1.58
N VAL A 9 6.12 -5.60 1.14
CA VAL A 9 5.83 -6.04 -0.22
C VAL A 9 4.36 -6.42 -0.30
N VAL A 10 3.63 -5.75 -1.19
CA VAL A 10 2.20 -5.94 -1.41
C VAL A 10 1.96 -6.39 -2.84
N LYS A 11 0.94 -7.22 -3.04
CA LYS A 11 0.56 -7.74 -4.36
C LYS A 11 -0.94 -7.70 -4.56
N VAL A 12 -1.38 -7.13 -5.68
CA VAL A 12 -2.76 -7.21 -6.15
C VAL A 12 -2.95 -8.37 -7.12
N ARG A 13 -3.97 -9.20 -6.87
CA ARG A 13 -4.33 -10.33 -7.75
C ARG A 13 -5.29 -9.93 -8.87
N GLY A 14 -6.03 -8.83 -8.71
CA GLY A 14 -7.03 -8.35 -9.65
C GLY A 14 -6.97 -6.83 -9.84
N GLY A 15 -8.02 -6.27 -10.44
CA GLY A 15 -8.08 -4.83 -10.75
C GLY A 15 -7.34 -4.42 -12.02
N GLU A 16 -7.63 -3.21 -12.46
CA GLU A 16 -7.09 -2.61 -13.70
C GLU A 16 -6.07 -1.51 -13.38
N PRO A 17 -4.82 -1.60 -13.85
CA PRO A 17 -3.85 -0.55 -13.64
C PRO A 17 -4.25 0.73 -14.41
N PRO A 18 -3.78 1.91 -13.98
CA PRO A 18 -2.88 2.09 -12.85
C PRO A 18 -3.57 1.98 -11.47
N PHE A 19 -2.76 1.70 -10.45
CA PHE A 19 -3.15 1.58 -9.06
C PHE A 19 -2.67 2.79 -8.26
N THR A 20 -3.51 3.24 -7.33
CA THR A 20 -3.14 4.16 -6.25
C THR A 20 -3.10 3.38 -4.95
N TRP A 21 -1.93 3.34 -4.34
CA TRP A 21 -1.70 2.70 -3.05
C TRP A 21 -1.78 3.74 -1.94
N LEU A 22 -2.44 3.39 -0.83
CA LEU A 22 -2.59 4.24 0.34
C LEU A 22 -2.16 3.50 1.61
N ALA A 23 -1.50 4.21 2.51
CA ALA A 23 -1.25 3.78 3.87
C ALA A 23 -2.01 4.72 4.82
N ASN A 24 -2.88 4.16 5.66
CA ASN A 24 -3.71 4.92 6.60
C ASN A 24 -4.52 6.05 5.92
N GLY A 25 -4.98 5.81 4.69
CA GLY A 25 -5.75 6.77 3.90
C GLY A 25 -4.91 7.84 3.18
N ALA A 26 -3.60 7.91 3.42
CA ALA A 26 -2.69 8.80 2.69
C ALA A 26 -2.11 8.08 1.47
N PRO A 27 -2.13 8.68 0.26
CA PRO A 27 -1.48 8.09 -0.91
C PRO A 27 0.03 7.96 -0.71
N VAL A 28 0.55 6.76 -0.98
CA VAL A 28 1.98 6.43 -0.87
C VAL A 28 2.61 6.09 -2.21
N LEU A 29 1.79 5.62 -3.17
CA LEU A 29 2.22 5.37 -4.54
C LEU A 29 1.07 5.71 -5.48
N LEU A 30 1.36 6.47 -6.53
CA LEU A 30 0.36 6.99 -7.46
C LEU A 30 0.62 6.43 -8.86
N ALA A 31 -0.48 6.18 -9.57
CA ALA A 31 -0.47 5.77 -10.97
C ALA A 31 0.43 4.55 -11.27
N ASP A 32 0.63 3.66 -10.29
CA ASP A 32 1.54 2.52 -10.40
C ASP A 32 0.93 1.43 -11.29
N ARG A 33 1.67 0.97 -12.29
CA ARG A 33 1.21 -0.08 -13.20
C ARG A 33 1.63 -1.47 -12.74
N ALA A 34 2.56 -1.58 -11.79
CA ALA A 34 2.99 -2.85 -11.25
C ALA A 34 1.87 -3.49 -10.41
N ARG A 35 1.78 -4.81 -10.45
CA ARG A 35 0.88 -5.57 -9.56
C ARG A 35 1.51 -5.87 -8.20
N GLU A 36 2.77 -5.50 -8.04
CA GLU A 36 3.57 -5.71 -6.85
C GLU A 36 4.35 -4.43 -6.56
N ALA A 37 4.33 -4.00 -5.30
CA ALA A 37 5.00 -2.78 -4.86
C ALA A 37 5.61 -2.98 -3.47
N ALA A 38 6.69 -2.25 -3.21
CA ALA A 38 7.29 -2.16 -1.88
C ALA A 38 6.82 -0.84 -1.24
N ILE A 39 6.01 -0.92 -0.19
CA ILE A 39 5.49 0.25 0.51
C ILE A 39 6.37 0.55 1.73
N PRO A 40 7.01 1.72 1.80
CA PRO A 40 7.76 2.13 2.99
C PRO A 40 6.78 2.38 4.14
N LEU A 41 7.05 1.78 5.30
CA LEU A 41 6.23 1.94 6.50
C LEU A 41 7.10 2.26 7.72
N ASP A 42 6.56 3.11 8.58
CA ASP A 42 7.26 3.59 9.76
C ASP A 42 6.94 2.71 10.97
N GLY A 43 7.97 2.04 11.51
CA GLY A 43 7.97 1.43 12.83
C GLY A 43 6.89 0.36 13.10
N PRO A 44 6.84 -0.17 14.34
CA PRO A 44 5.80 -1.10 14.77
C PRO A 44 4.45 -0.38 14.92
N GLY A 45 3.34 -1.13 14.83
CA GLY A 45 1.99 -0.59 14.95
C GLY A 45 0.98 -1.26 14.03
N PHE A 46 -0.13 -0.59 13.76
CA PHE A 46 -1.12 -1.05 12.78
C PHE A 46 -1.14 -0.12 11.58
N VAL A 47 -1.21 -0.70 10.39
CA VAL A 47 -1.39 0.05 9.15
C VAL A 47 -2.57 -0.52 8.38
N THR A 48 -3.42 0.35 7.85
CA THR A 48 -4.41 -0.02 6.85
C THR A 48 -3.86 0.30 5.47
N LEU A 49 -3.57 -0.74 4.69
CA LEU A 49 -3.15 -0.66 3.30
C LEU A 49 -4.38 -0.78 2.42
N SER A 50 -4.59 0.23 1.60
CA SER A 50 -5.66 0.24 0.60
C SER A 50 -5.08 0.43 -0.78
N VAL A 51 -5.74 -0.14 -1.78
CA VAL A 51 -5.40 0.04 -3.20
C VAL A 51 -6.66 0.42 -3.94
N ILE A 52 -6.55 1.38 -4.86
CA ILE A 52 -7.61 1.83 -5.75
C ILE A 52 -7.16 1.59 -7.18
N ASP A 53 -7.99 0.95 -8.00
CA ASP A 53 -7.69 0.70 -9.41
C ASP A 53 -8.19 1.84 -10.33
N ALA A 54 -7.87 1.76 -11.62
CA ALA A 54 -8.21 2.78 -12.61
C ALA A 54 -9.73 3.01 -12.78
N ARG A 55 -10.56 2.05 -12.36
CA ARG A 55 -12.02 2.13 -12.41
C ARG A 55 -12.61 2.63 -11.09
N GLY A 56 -11.77 3.03 -10.13
CA GLY A 56 -12.17 3.49 -8.81
C GLY A 56 -12.55 2.36 -7.83
N ARG A 57 -12.30 1.09 -8.18
CA ARG A 57 -12.57 -0.03 -7.28
C ARG A 57 -11.47 -0.13 -6.24
N SER A 58 -11.83 -0.41 -5.00
CA SER A 58 -10.89 -0.49 -3.89
C SER A 58 -10.88 -1.84 -3.18
N ALA A 59 -9.74 -2.16 -2.58
CA ALA A 59 -9.56 -3.24 -1.62
C ALA A 59 -8.66 -2.75 -0.48
N ALA A 60 -8.86 -3.28 0.72
CA ALA A 60 -8.11 -2.87 1.91
C ALA A 60 -7.77 -4.06 2.81
N VAL A 61 -6.66 -3.95 3.52
CA VAL A 61 -6.24 -4.89 4.58
C VAL A 61 -5.57 -4.12 5.71
N THR A 62 -5.79 -4.54 6.95
CA THR A 62 -5.07 -4.02 8.12
C THR A 62 -3.99 -5.02 8.53
N VAL A 63 -2.76 -4.54 8.70
CA VAL A 63 -1.58 -5.33 9.04
C VAL A 63 -0.98 -4.82 10.35
N ALA A 64 -0.60 -5.74 11.23
CA ALA A 64 0.18 -5.43 12.43
C ALA A 64 1.68 -5.54 12.12
N LEU A 65 2.40 -4.43 12.22
CA LEU A 65 3.86 -4.32 12.11
C LEU A 65 4.47 -4.51 13.50
N ARG A 66 5.54 -5.30 13.60
CA ARG A 66 6.20 -5.66 14.86
C ARG A 66 7.70 -5.42 14.76
#